data_AF-A0A199UY89-F1
#
_entry.id   AF-A0A199UY89-F1
#
_cell.length_a   1.000
_cell.length_b   1.000
_cell.length_c   1.000
_cell.angle_alpha   90.00
_cell.angle_beta   90.00
_cell.angle_gamma   90.00
#
_symmetry.space_group_name_H-M   'P 1'
#
loop_
_entity.id
_entity.type
_entity.pdbx_description
1 polymer ?
#
loop_
_entity_poly.entity_id
_entity_poly.type
_entity_poly.pdbx_seq_one_letter_code
_entity_poly.pdbx_strand_id
1 'polypeptide(L)'
;MPRRTARAAAAALRAEPPPPRPPPPPVRATQMADADGKKSRRGRALGHGGDSGRAAAAVTGILGALGSVAGNGAERSEAEEKMHLLLAKNSKRLKYLDEKGAEDHKIDATRELISKLSTRIRIAIQVVDKISRKINKIRDEELWPQLYALIQGFVRMWRAMLECHQIQRQAISEAKNLDSIISGGKNIGEFAMELEVESTKWIVSFSSWISSQRNFVKSLNGWLALCLNYEPKETPDGIPPYSPGRIGAPPVFVICNSWSQAMDMISEKEVVDSMQALASNLRHLWEQQNIEQQERIMAIREMDRWVKVMERNTQEIHKEVEALNKKLALVPGQSSLPVYSHLYGVHGHEASSLEVSLRHVFEALESFSARSLQAYEDLYSHAEEERVGRENAKVP
;
A
#
# COMPACT_ATOMS: atom_id res chain seq x y z
N MET A 1 -19.81 49.54 -27.52
CA MET A 1 -20.18 48.81 -28.77
C MET A 1 -19.57 47.40 -28.74
N PRO A 2 -20.32 46.40 -28.27
CA PRO A 2 -19.82 45.26 -27.50
C PRO A 2 -19.61 43.98 -28.33
N ARG A 3 -19.04 44.10 -29.54
CA ARG A 3 -18.80 42.95 -30.44
C ARG A 3 -17.32 42.62 -30.68
N ARG A 4 -16.39 43.49 -30.27
CA ARG A 4 -14.94 43.24 -30.42
C ARG A 4 -14.30 42.54 -29.21
N THR A 5 -14.87 42.67 -28.01
CA THR A 5 -14.38 42.02 -26.79
C THR A 5 -14.78 40.54 -26.70
N ALA A 6 -15.90 40.13 -27.30
CA ALA A 6 -16.34 38.73 -27.32
C ALA A 6 -15.47 37.83 -28.24
N ARG A 7 -14.84 38.40 -29.28
CA ARG A 7 -14.00 37.64 -30.22
C ARG A 7 -12.56 37.44 -29.71
N ALA A 8 -12.10 38.28 -28.78
CA ALA A 8 -10.81 38.09 -28.11
C ALA A 8 -10.90 37.04 -26.98
N ALA A 9 -12.04 36.93 -26.29
CA ALA A 9 -12.26 35.93 -25.25
C ALA A 9 -12.41 34.49 -25.81
N ALA A 10 -12.96 34.33 -27.02
CA ALA A 10 -13.11 33.03 -27.66
C ALA A 10 -11.81 32.45 -28.25
N ALA A 11 -10.78 33.28 -28.47
CA ALA A 11 -9.48 32.84 -28.99
C ALA A 11 -8.52 32.33 -27.88
N ALA A 12 -8.76 32.70 -26.61
CA ALA A 12 -7.93 32.29 -25.47
C ALA A 12 -8.30 30.90 -24.91
N LEU A 13 -9.46 30.34 -25.31
CA LEU A 13 -9.97 29.04 -24.85
C LEU A 13 -9.65 27.85 -25.78
N ARG A 14 -8.82 28.05 -26.81
CA ARG A 14 -8.44 27.02 -27.80
C ARG A 14 -6.94 26.76 -27.93
N ALA A 15 -6.11 27.33 -27.05
CA ALA A 15 -4.68 27.02 -27.03
C ALA A 15 -4.43 25.82 -26.12
N GLU A 16 -4.21 24.64 -26.71
CA GLU A 16 -3.62 23.53 -25.97
C GLU A 16 -2.22 23.92 -25.44
N PRO A 17 -1.84 23.50 -24.23
CA PRO A 17 -0.48 23.68 -23.74
C PRO A 17 0.50 22.85 -24.59
N PRO A 18 1.71 23.37 -24.86
CA PRO A 18 2.69 22.63 -25.65
C PRO A 18 3.12 21.34 -24.92
N PRO A 19 3.43 20.26 -25.66
CA PRO A 19 3.87 19.01 -25.06
C PRO A 19 5.18 19.21 -24.27
N PRO A 20 5.40 18.44 -23.19
CA PRO A 20 6.62 18.53 -22.41
C PRO A 20 7.84 18.20 -23.27
N ARG A 21 8.94 18.95 -23.07
CA ARG A 21 10.18 18.73 -23.82
C ARG A 21 10.71 17.32 -23.55
N PRO A 22 11.23 16.61 -24.58
CA PRO A 22 11.87 15.32 -24.37
C PRO A 22 13.10 15.47 -23.47
N PRO A 23 13.42 14.44 -22.66
CA PRO A 23 14.62 14.45 -21.83
C PRO A 23 15.89 14.54 -22.70
N PRO A 24 16.96 15.20 -22.22
CA PRO A 24 18.19 15.31 -22.97
C PRO A 24 18.81 13.91 -23.20
N PRO A 25 19.46 13.68 -24.35
CA PRO A 25 20.12 12.41 -24.61
C PRO A 25 21.26 12.17 -23.61
N PRO A 26 21.54 10.91 -23.25
CA PRO A 26 22.62 10.60 -22.33
C PRO A 26 23.97 11.03 -22.93
N VAL A 27 24.75 11.75 -22.13
CA VAL A 27 26.11 12.14 -22.49
C VAL A 27 26.95 10.88 -22.70
N ARG A 28 27.50 10.76 -23.91
CA ARG A 28 28.37 9.66 -24.33
C ARG A 28 29.65 9.70 -23.48
N ALA A 29 29.79 8.75 -22.56
CA ALA A 29 31.03 8.54 -21.84
C ALA A 29 32.05 7.92 -22.81
N THR A 30 33.08 8.69 -23.15
CA THR A 30 34.26 8.22 -23.87
C THR A 30 35.01 7.21 -23.00
N GLN A 31 35.38 6.08 -23.62
CA GLN A 31 36.20 5.02 -23.04
C GLN A 31 37.58 5.55 -22.59
N MET A 32 38.06 5.10 -21.43
CA MET A 32 39.46 4.71 -21.21
C MET A 32 39.52 3.58 -20.19
N ALA A 33 40.47 2.68 -20.43
CA ALA A 33 40.59 1.33 -19.91
C ALA A 33 41.39 1.22 -18.60
N ASP A 34 41.26 0.02 -18.03
CA ASP A 34 42.22 -0.77 -17.23
C ASP A 34 42.37 -0.61 -15.71
N ALA A 35 42.47 -1.82 -15.12
CA ALA A 35 43.15 -2.25 -13.90
C ALA A 35 42.43 -2.12 -12.53
N ASP A 36 41.79 -3.25 -12.17
CA ASP A 36 42.11 -4.09 -11.00
C ASP A 36 41.87 -3.58 -9.56
N GLY A 37 41.33 -4.46 -8.70
CA GLY A 37 41.43 -4.34 -7.24
C GLY A 37 40.13 -4.13 -6.43
N LYS A 38 39.67 -5.21 -5.79
CA LYS A 38 38.73 -5.31 -4.64
C LYS A 38 38.65 -4.07 -3.73
N LYS A 39 37.41 -3.60 -3.46
CA LYS A 39 36.82 -3.43 -2.10
C LYS A 39 35.57 -2.53 -2.12
N SER A 40 34.53 -2.99 -1.40
CA SER A 40 33.71 -2.22 -0.45
C SER A 40 32.86 -1.03 -0.93
N ARG A 41 31.66 -0.97 -0.33
CA ARG A 41 30.70 0.14 -0.17
C ARG A 41 29.66 0.42 -1.28
N ARG A 42 28.40 0.20 -0.87
CA ARG A 42 27.31 1.19 -0.78
C ARG A 42 27.27 2.24 -1.90
N GLY A 43 26.43 2.01 -2.89
CA GLY A 43 25.85 3.06 -3.75
C GLY A 43 24.50 3.52 -3.19
N ARG A 44 24.42 4.81 -2.85
CA ARG A 44 23.24 5.51 -2.36
C ARG A 44 22.40 6.00 -3.55
N ALA A 45 21.09 5.89 -3.38
CA ALA A 45 20.02 6.37 -4.26
C ALA A 45 20.05 7.88 -4.55
N LEU A 46 19.39 8.29 -5.64
CA LEU A 46 18.66 9.55 -5.81
C LEU A 46 17.51 9.28 -6.82
N GLY A 47 16.26 9.68 -6.65
CA GLY A 47 15.63 10.45 -5.58
C GLY A 47 14.38 11.14 -6.12
N HIS A 48 13.19 10.72 -5.67
CA HIS A 48 11.96 11.52 -5.54
C HIS A 48 11.19 10.94 -4.35
N GLY A 49 11.59 11.31 -3.13
CA GLY A 49 11.04 10.80 -1.87
C GLY A 49 11.58 11.54 -0.63
N GLY A 50 12.00 12.80 -0.81
CA GLY A 50 12.85 13.52 0.13
C GLY A 50 12.24 13.84 1.49
N ASP A 51 10.95 14.14 1.56
CA ASP A 51 10.31 14.55 2.82
C ASP A 51 9.58 13.41 3.54
N SER A 52 8.88 12.54 2.81
CA SER A 52 8.22 11.37 3.40
C SER A 52 9.25 10.36 3.97
N GLY A 53 10.37 10.15 3.26
CA GLY A 53 11.45 9.28 3.72
C GLY A 53 12.24 9.85 4.91
N ARG A 54 12.33 11.18 5.05
CA ARG A 54 12.96 11.83 6.21
C ARG A 54 12.07 11.77 7.45
N ALA A 55 10.76 11.95 7.29
CA ALA A 55 9.80 11.79 8.38
C ALA A 55 9.72 10.33 8.85
N ALA A 56 9.63 9.37 7.92
CA ALA A 56 9.65 7.94 8.23
C ALA A 56 10.97 7.50 8.90
N ALA A 57 12.12 8.00 8.45
CA ALA A 57 13.41 7.72 9.08
C ALA A 57 13.57 8.39 10.45
N ALA A 58 13.01 9.59 10.65
CA ALA A 58 12.99 10.26 11.95
C ALA A 58 12.10 9.53 12.96
N VAL A 59 10.91 9.10 12.54
CA VAL A 59 9.98 8.32 13.37
C VAL A 59 10.55 6.94 13.67
N THR A 60 11.16 6.26 12.69
CA THR A 60 11.85 4.97 12.90
C THR A 60 13.08 5.11 13.80
N GLY A 61 13.83 6.22 13.69
CA GLY A 61 14.96 6.53 14.56
C GLY A 61 14.55 6.86 15.99
N ILE A 62 13.43 7.56 16.17
CA ILE A 62 12.83 7.87 17.48
C ILE A 62 12.26 6.59 18.11
N LEU A 63 11.51 5.77 17.35
CA LEU A 63 11.02 4.45 17.79
C LEU A 63 12.15 3.46 18.06
N GLY A 64 13.25 3.52 17.30
CA GLY A 64 14.45 2.70 17.55
C GLY A 64 15.23 3.15 18.79
N ALA A 65 15.32 4.46 19.03
CA ALA A 65 15.91 5.01 20.26
C ALA A 65 15.03 4.72 21.48
N LEU A 66 13.70 4.79 21.35
CA LEU A 66 12.75 4.46 22.42
C LEU A 66 12.63 2.95 22.63
N GLY A 67 12.70 2.15 21.57
CA GLY A 67 12.80 0.69 21.62
C GLY A 67 14.11 0.21 22.23
N SER A 68 15.22 0.95 22.01
CA SER A 68 16.48 0.71 22.73
C SER A 68 16.42 1.17 24.20
N VAL A 69 15.59 2.16 24.53
CA VAL A 69 15.33 2.57 25.92
C VAL A 69 14.37 1.60 26.63
N ALA A 70 13.39 1.04 25.92
CA ALA A 70 12.43 0.06 26.42
C ALA A 70 13.02 -1.36 26.50
N GLY A 71 13.85 -1.76 25.53
CA GLY A 71 14.60 -3.02 25.53
C GLY A 71 15.64 -3.11 26.64
N ASN A 72 16.15 -1.96 27.10
CA ASN A 72 17.00 -1.85 28.28
C ASN A 72 16.18 -1.60 29.57
N GLY A 73 14.84 -1.57 29.50
CA GLY A 73 13.98 -1.23 30.63
C GLY A 73 14.08 -2.24 31.78
N ALA A 74 14.18 -3.53 31.46
CA ALA A 74 14.35 -4.59 32.45
C ALA A 74 15.71 -4.50 33.19
N GLU A 75 16.81 -4.36 32.45
CA GLU A 75 18.15 -4.21 33.04
C GLU A 75 18.28 -2.91 33.86
N ARG A 76 17.60 -1.84 33.42
CA ARG A 76 17.61 -0.53 34.09
C ARG A 76 16.76 -0.53 35.36
N SER A 77 15.59 -1.19 35.33
CA SER A 77 14.74 -1.43 36.50
C SER A 77 15.45 -2.31 37.53
N GLU A 78 16.12 -3.37 37.08
CA GLU A 78 16.89 -4.26 37.95
C GLU A 78 18.10 -3.52 38.58
N ALA A 79 18.77 -2.63 37.84
CA ALA A 79 19.85 -1.81 38.36
C ALA A 79 19.37 -0.75 39.37
N GLU A 80 18.20 -0.15 39.13
CA GLU A 80 17.56 0.79 40.06
C GLU A 80 17.18 0.09 41.37
N GLU A 81 16.51 -1.05 41.29
CA GLU A 81 16.12 -1.86 42.44
C GLU A 81 17.34 -2.32 43.25
N LYS A 82 18.41 -2.76 42.57
CA LYS A 82 19.71 -3.09 43.21
C LYS A 82 20.30 -1.88 43.94
N MET A 83 20.23 -0.67 43.38
CA MET A 83 20.74 0.54 44.04
C MET A 83 19.92 0.91 45.29
N HIS A 84 18.60 0.76 45.25
CA HIS A 84 17.72 0.96 46.42
C HIS A 84 17.97 -0.09 47.52
N LEU A 85 18.13 -1.36 47.15
CA LEU A 85 18.47 -2.44 48.09
C LEU A 85 19.85 -2.22 48.74
N LEU A 86 20.85 -1.81 47.96
CA LEU A 86 22.18 -1.47 48.47
C LEU A 86 22.14 -0.28 49.43
N LEU A 87 21.34 0.75 49.13
CA LEU A 87 21.13 1.87 50.04
C LEU A 87 20.54 1.39 51.37
N ALA A 88 19.45 0.61 51.32
CA ALA A 88 18.79 0.07 52.52
C ALA A 88 19.72 -0.82 53.36
N LYS A 89 20.53 -1.67 52.71
CA LYS A 89 21.52 -2.53 53.38
C LYS A 89 22.61 -1.72 54.08
N ASN A 90 23.14 -0.68 53.44
CA ASN A 90 24.16 0.18 54.04
C ASN A 90 23.58 1.02 55.18
N SER A 91 22.34 1.51 55.07
CA SER A 91 21.65 2.19 56.18
C SER A 91 21.47 1.30 57.40
N LYS A 92 21.12 0.01 57.22
CA LYS A 92 21.07 -0.97 58.33
C LYS A 92 22.45 -1.22 58.94
N ARG A 93 23.49 -1.31 58.11
CA ARG A 93 24.88 -1.47 58.57
C ARG A 93 25.35 -0.25 59.38
N LEU A 94 25.00 0.96 58.97
CA LEU A 94 25.33 2.17 59.72
C LEU A 94 24.72 2.15 61.11
N LYS A 95 23.43 1.83 61.24
CA LYS A 95 22.75 1.69 62.55
C LYS A 95 23.44 0.66 63.45
N TYR A 96 23.80 -0.49 62.89
CA TYR A 96 24.51 -1.53 63.65
C TYR A 96 25.91 -1.08 64.13
N LEU A 97 26.66 -0.34 63.30
CA LEU A 97 27.97 0.19 63.68
C LEU A 97 27.86 1.25 64.77
N ASP A 98 26.85 2.12 64.70
CA ASP A 98 26.54 3.14 65.72
C ASP A 98 26.15 2.47 67.06
N GLU A 99 25.27 1.46 67.02
CA GLU A 99 24.81 0.72 68.22
C GLU A 99 25.92 -0.09 68.91
N LYS A 100 26.93 -0.54 68.16
CA LYS A 100 28.06 -1.34 68.67
C LYS A 100 29.29 -0.51 69.04
N GLY A 101 29.24 0.82 68.90
CA GLY A 101 30.37 1.69 69.22
C GLY A 101 31.60 1.39 68.36
N ALA A 102 31.40 1.15 67.05
CA ALA A 102 32.50 0.90 66.13
C ALA A 102 33.42 2.12 65.97
N GLU A 103 34.65 1.90 65.51
CA GLU A 103 35.63 2.97 65.27
C GLU A 103 35.10 4.02 64.27
N ASP A 104 35.26 5.31 64.60
CA ASP A 104 34.71 6.46 63.86
C ASP A 104 34.98 6.38 62.35
N HIS A 105 36.19 6.00 61.94
CA HIS A 105 36.56 5.91 60.52
C HIS A 105 35.71 4.89 59.72
N LYS A 106 35.17 3.84 60.36
CA LYS A 106 34.28 2.85 59.71
C LYS A 106 32.84 3.37 59.58
N ILE A 107 32.40 4.15 60.56
CA ILE A 107 31.11 4.85 60.55
C ILE A 107 31.12 5.89 59.43
N ASP A 108 32.18 6.69 59.34
CA ASP A 108 32.36 7.72 58.32
C ASP A 108 32.41 7.15 56.90
N ALA A 109 33.16 6.06 56.68
CA ALA A 109 33.21 5.39 55.39
C ALA A 109 31.83 4.85 54.95
N THR A 110 31.04 4.32 55.89
CA THR A 110 29.68 3.84 55.61
C THR A 110 28.73 5.00 55.31
N ARG A 111 28.86 6.12 56.04
CA ARG A 111 28.09 7.36 55.80
C ARG A 111 28.40 7.97 54.44
N GLU A 112 29.67 7.97 54.03
CA GLU A 112 30.10 8.44 52.70
C GLU A 112 29.49 7.58 51.58
N LEU A 113 29.48 6.25 51.72
CA LEU A 113 28.87 5.33 50.76
C LEU A 113 27.36 5.58 50.61
N ILE A 114 26.64 5.77 51.73
CA ILE A 114 25.21 6.11 51.72
C ILE A 114 24.97 7.45 51.02
N SER A 115 25.80 8.47 51.30
CA SER A 115 25.69 9.79 50.68
C SER A 115 25.92 9.73 49.16
N LYS A 116 26.93 8.98 48.71
CA LYS A 116 27.22 8.74 47.29
C LYS A 116 26.05 8.02 46.59
N LEU A 117 25.54 6.94 47.18
CA LEU A 117 24.41 6.18 46.62
C LEU A 117 23.13 7.02 46.54
N SER A 118 22.80 7.75 47.61
CA SER A 118 21.65 8.64 47.67
C SER A 118 21.72 9.75 46.61
N THR A 119 22.91 10.33 46.43
CA THR A 119 23.14 11.35 45.41
C THR A 119 22.95 10.79 44.01
N ARG A 120 23.45 9.57 43.73
CA ARG A 120 23.26 8.91 42.43
C ARG A 120 21.79 8.61 42.14
N ILE A 121 21.04 8.09 43.12
CA ILE A 121 19.60 7.83 42.98
C ILE A 121 18.85 9.14 42.70
N ARG A 122 19.13 10.21 43.47
CA ARG A 122 18.51 11.52 43.27
C ARG A 122 18.77 12.08 41.87
N ILE A 123 20.00 11.99 41.38
CA ILE A 123 20.35 12.43 40.02
C ILE A 123 19.60 11.59 38.97
N ALA A 124 19.51 10.26 39.16
CA ALA A 124 18.79 9.39 38.24
C ALA A 124 17.31 9.77 38.14
N ILE A 125 16.64 9.99 39.28
CA ILE A 125 15.25 10.46 39.33
C ILE A 125 15.10 11.81 38.59
N GLN A 126 15.99 12.77 38.84
CA GLN A 126 15.94 14.08 38.16
C GLN A 126 16.11 13.96 36.64
N VAL A 127 16.95 13.04 36.17
CA VAL A 127 17.13 12.76 34.74
C VAL A 127 15.86 12.13 34.14
N VAL A 128 15.28 11.13 34.81
CA VAL A 128 14.01 10.50 34.39
C VAL A 128 12.88 11.51 34.32
N ASP A 129 12.74 12.36 35.34
CA ASP A 129 11.76 13.44 35.38
C ASP A 129 11.93 14.42 34.21
N LYS A 130 13.16 14.81 33.90
CA LYS A 130 13.46 15.72 32.79
C LYS A 130 13.10 15.09 31.45
N ILE A 131 13.42 13.82 31.25
CA ILE A 131 13.07 13.07 30.03
C ILE A 131 11.55 12.91 29.93
N SER A 132 10.88 12.52 31.00
CA SER A 132 9.42 12.32 31.06
C SER A 132 8.67 13.61 30.72
N ARG A 133 9.11 14.76 31.25
CA ARG A 133 8.56 16.08 30.87
C ARG A 133 8.73 16.36 29.38
N LYS A 134 9.87 16.02 28.78
CA LYS A 134 10.08 16.22 27.33
C LYS A 134 9.22 15.26 26.50
N ILE A 135 9.03 14.01 26.92
CA ILE A 135 8.12 13.06 26.27
C ILE A 135 6.69 13.59 26.32
N ASN A 136 6.20 14.00 27.50
CA ASN A 136 4.85 14.56 27.65
C ASN A 136 4.65 15.79 26.77
N LYS A 137 5.65 16.69 26.70
CA LYS A 137 5.61 17.84 25.79
C LYS A 137 5.48 17.43 24.32
N ILE A 138 6.33 16.50 23.85
CA ILE A 138 6.25 16.03 22.46
C ILE A 138 4.88 15.39 22.18
N ARG A 139 4.39 14.55 23.09
CA ARG A 139 3.12 13.84 22.97
C ARG A 139 1.91 14.79 22.92
N ASP A 140 1.83 15.72 23.88
CA ASP A 140 0.60 16.48 24.12
C ASP A 140 0.59 17.83 23.39
N GLU A 141 1.75 18.46 23.17
CA GLU A 141 1.86 19.77 22.51
C GLU A 141 2.26 19.67 21.03
N GLU A 142 3.22 18.80 20.69
CA GLU A 142 3.78 18.74 19.33
C GLU A 142 3.07 17.72 18.43
N LEU A 143 2.77 16.52 18.94
CA LEU A 143 2.18 15.43 18.17
C LEU A 143 0.68 15.60 17.96
N TRP A 144 -0.06 16.05 18.98
CA TRP A 144 -1.52 16.18 18.90
C TRP A 144 -2.00 17.03 17.70
N PRO A 145 -1.49 18.26 17.46
CA PRO A 145 -1.92 19.05 16.31
C PRO A 145 -1.61 18.38 14.96
N GLN A 146 -0.51 17.65 14.87
CA GLN A 146 -0.12 16.92 13.67
C GLN A 146 -1.07 15.75 13.40
N LEU A 147 -1.44 15.01 14.44
CA LEU A 147 -2.41 13.91 14.30
C LEU A 147 -3.79 14.39 13.91
N TYR A 148 -4.25 15.47 14.55
CA TYR A 148 -5.52 16.09 14.20
C TYR A 148 -5.55 16.51 12.73
N ALA A 149 -4.50 17.21 12.26
CA ALA A 149 -4.38 17.61 10.85
C ALA A 149 -4.29 16.41 9.90
N LEU A 150 -3.62 15.34 10.31
CA LEU A 150 -3.49 14.10 9.54
C LEU A 150 -4.84 13.38 9.39
N ILE A 151 -5.60 13.23 10.48
CA ILE A 151 -6.95 12.63 10.47
C ILE A 151 -7.86 13.45 9.53
N GLN A 152 -7.85 14.77 9.66
CA GLN A 152 -8.60 15.65 8.76
C GLN A 152 -8.16 15.50 7.29
N GLY A 153 -6.86 15.31 7.06
CA GLY A 153 -6.30 15.00 5.73
C GLY A 153 -6.84 13.69 5.16
N PHE A 154 -6.90 12.63 5.97
CA PHE A 154 -7.48 11.35 5.57
C PHE A 154 -8.96 11.44 5.27
N VAL A 155 -9.76 12.19 6.03
CA VAL A 155 -11.17 12.45 5.71
C VAL A 155 -11.30 13.04 4.30
N ARG A 156 -10.53 14.09 3.99
CA ARG A 156 -10.55 14.71 2.66
C ARG A 156 -10.12 13.74 1.55
N MET A 157 -9.05 12.98 1.79
CA MET A 157 -8.54 12.00 0.83
C MET A 157 -9.56 10.90 0.55
N TRP A 158 -10.14 10.29 1.59
CA TRP A 158 -11.13 9.21 1.42
C TRP A 158 -12.41 9.69 0.75
N ARG A 159 -12.82 10.94 0.99
CA ARG A 159 -13.94 11.56 0.28
C ARG A 159 -13.65 11.68 -1.22
N ALA A 160 -12.45 12.16 -1.59
CA ALA A 160 -12.04 12.24 -2.99
C ALA A 160 -11.90 10.85 -3.65
N MET A 161 -11.39 9.86 -2.91
CA MET A 161 -11.30 8.48 -3.38
C MET A 161 -12.68 7.86 -3.63
N LEU A 162 -13.63 8.08 -2.71
CA LEU A 162 -15.01 7.63 -2.86
C LEU A 162 -15.66 8.22 -4.12
N GLU A 163 -15.55 9.53 -4.30
CA GLU A 163 -16.07 10.22 -5.50
C GLU A 163 -15.43 9.68 -6.79
N CYS A 164 -14.11 9.47 -6.78
CA CYS A 164 -13.39 8.90 -7.93
C CYS A 164 -13.91 7.50 -8.29
N HIS A 165 -14.08 6.62 -7.30
CA HIS A 165 -14.55 5.26 -7.53
C HIS A 165 -16.02 5.20 -7.97
N GLN A 166 -16.87 6.11 -7.48
CA GLN A 166 -18.24 6.29 -7.98
C GLN A 166 -18.25 6.68 -9.46
N ILE A 167 -17.41 7.63 -9.86
CA ILE A 167 -17.26 8.04 -11.27
C ILE A 167 -16.75 6.87 -12.12
N GLN A 168 -15.74 6.13 -11.65
CA GLN A 168 -15.20 4.96 -12.35
C GLN A 168 -16.25 3.85 -12.53
N ARG A 169 -17.01 3.54 -11.47
CA ARG A 169 -18.10 2.56 -11.54
C ARG A 169 -19.18 2.99 -12.54
N GLN A 170 -19.56 4.26 -12.53
CA GLN A 170 -20.54 4.80 -13.47
C GLN A 170 -20.03 4.70 -14.91
N ALA A 171 -18.77 5.08 -15.16
CA ALA A 171 -18.15 5.00 -16.47
C ALA A 171 -18.12 3.55 -17.02
N ILE A 172 -17.80 2.56 -16.19
CA ILE A 172 -17.86 1.14 -16.58
C ILE A 172 -19.29 0.69 -16.87
N SER A 173 -20.26 1.14 -16.08
CA SER A 173 -21.68 0.79 -16.27
C SER A 173 -22.27 1.39 -17.56
N GLU A 174 -21.74 2.53 -18.00
CA GLU A 174 -22.12 3.19 -19.25
C GLU A 174 -21.39 2.64 -20.47
N ALA A 175 -20.20 2.04 -20.28
CA ALA A 175 -19.38 1.41 -21.32
C ALA A 175 -19.94 0.05 -21.77
N LYS A 176 -21.19 0.06 -22.24
CA LYS A 176 -21.86 -1.12 -22.81
C LYS A 176 -21.08 -1.63 -24.02
N ASN A 177 -21.01 -2.96 -24.17
CA ASN A 177 -20.37 -3.67 -25.28
C ASN A 177 -18.83 -3.77 -25.21
N LEU A 178 -18.23 -3.62 -24.02
CA LEU A 178 -16.78 -3.81 -23.86
C LEU A 178 -16.36 -5.19 -24.40
N ASP A 179 -17.14 -6.23 -24.12
CA ASP A 179 -16.86 -7.59 -24.59
C ASP A 179 -17.01 -7.76 -26.12
N SER A 180 -17.90 -6.98 -26.76
CA SER A 180 -18.05 -7.00 -28.22
C SER A 180 -16.90 -6.30 -28.92
N ILE A 181 -16.37 -5.22 -28.33
CA ILE A 181 -15.19 -4.50 -28.83
C ILE A 181 -13.96 -5.39 -28.69
N ILE A 182 -13.85 -6.05 -27.53
CA ILE A 182 -12.80 -7.03 -27.25
C ILE A 182 -12.89 -8.14 -28.28
N SER A 183 -14.02 -8.81 -28.48
CA SER A 183 -14.15 -9.95 -29.42
C SER A 183 -13.76 -9.66 -30.88
N GLY A 184 -13.79 -8.39 -31.33
CA GLY A 184 -13.43 -7.98 -32.70
C GLY A 184 -11.99 -7.50 -32.91
N GLY A 185 -11.20 -7.37 -31.85
CA GLY A 185 -9.87 -6.76 -31.90
C GLY A 185 -8.76 -7.69 -32.41
N LYS A 186 -7.84 -7.18 -33.23
CA LYS A 186 -6.54 -7.83 -33.40
C LYS A 186 -5.70 -7.51 -32.15
N ASN A 187 -5.02 -8.50 -31.57
CA ASN A 187 -4.12 -8.39 -30.40
C ASN A 187 -4.76 -8.31 -29.00
N ILE A 188 -6.03 -8.69 -28.85
CA ILE A 188 -6.73 -8.72 -27.54
C ILE A 188 -5.93 -9.46 -26.45
N GLY A 189 -5.29 -10.58 -26.81
CA GLY A 189 -4.60 -11.44 -25.85
C GLY A 189 -3.34 -10.80 -25.30
N GLU A 190 -2.64 -10.01 -26.11
CA GLU A 190 -1.49 -9.21 -25.66
C GLU A 190 -1.94 -8.13 -24.67
N PHE A 191 -3.04 -7.42 -24.97
CA PHE A 191 -3.61 -6.42 -24.07
C PHE A 191 -4.16 -7.03 -22.77
N ALA A 192 -4.82 -8.19 -22.84
CA ALA A 192 -5.33 -8.89 -21.68
C ALA A 192 -4.20 -9.42 -20.78
N MET A 193 -3.11 -9.91 -21.37
CA MET A 193 -1.90 -10.30 -20.64
C MET A 193 -1.25 -9.09 -19.95
N GLU A 194 -1.10 -7.97 -20.64
CA GLU A 194 -0.55 -6.74 -20.04
C GLU A 194 -1.44 -6.24 -18.89
N LEU A 195 -2.75 -6.24 -19.08
CA LEU A 195 -3.71 -5.83 -18.06
C LEU A 195 -3.73 -6.79 -16.86
N GLU A 196 -3.52 -8.09 -17.05
CA GLU A 196 -3.37 -9.06 -15.95
C GLU A 196 -2.15 -8.72 -15.08
N VAL A 197 -1.02 -8.42 -15.73
CA VAL A 197 0.23 -8.04 -15.05
C VAL A 197 0.02 -6.75 -14.26
N GLU A 198 -0.58 -5.73 -14.86
CA GLU A 198 -0.87 -4.47 -14.17
C GLU A 198 -1.91 -4.64 -13.05
N SER A 199 -2.92 -5.50 -13.23
CA SER A 199 -3.90 -5.84 -12.18
C SER A 199 -3.22 -6.51 -10.98
N THR A 200 -2.27 -7.40 -11.24
CA THR A 200 -1.49 -8.06 -10.19
C THR A 200 -0.63 -7.05 -9.42
N LYS A 201 0.05 -6.14 -10.11
CA LYS A 201 0.80 -5.04 -9.48
C LYS A 201 -0.12 -4.17 -8.64
N TRP A 202 -1.29 -3.84 -9.16
CA TRP A 202 -2.28 -3.04 -8.46
C TRP A 202 -2.74 -3.70 -7.15
N ILE A 203 -3.03 -5.01 -7.15
CA ILE A 203 -3.37 -5.77 -5.93
C ILE A 203 -2.27 -5.66 -4.87
N VAL A 204 -1.01 -5.87 -5.28
CA VAL A 204 0.14 -5.83 -4.37
C VAL A 204 0.33 -4.42 -3.81
N SER A 205 0.27 -3.41 -4.66
CA SER A 205 0.41 -2.00 -4.26
C SER A 205 -0.69 -1.57 -3.31
N PHE A 206 -1.95 -1.91 -3.60
CA PHE A 206 -3.09 -1.61 -2.74
C PHE A 206 -2.95 -2.27 -1.36
N SER A 207 -2.69 -3.58 -1.34
CA SER A 207 -2.53 -4.33 -0.08
C SER A 207 -1.37 -3.79 0.77
N SER A 208 -0.24 -3.47 0.12
CA SER A 208 0.93 -2.87 0.78
C SER A 208 0.63 -1.50 1.36
N TRP A 209 -0.11 -0.66 0.63
CA TRP A 209 -0.51 0.67 1.09
C TRP A 209 -1.43 0.62 2.30
N ILE A 210 -2.46 -0.25 2.29
CA ILE A 210 -3.36 -0.44 3.44
C ILE A 210 -2.60 -1.01 4.65
N SER A 211 -1.76 -2.02 4.44
CA SER A 211 -0.92 -2.59 5.48
C SER A 211 0.03 -1.55 6.10
N SER A 212 0.63 -0.69 5.28
CA SER A 212 1.53 0.38 5.75
C SER A 212 0.81 1.39 6.64
N GLN A 213 -0.42 1.79 6.26
CA GLN A 213 -1.24 2.66 7.10
C GLN A 213 -1.58 1.99 8.44
N ARG A 214 -2.04 0.74 8.40
CA ARG A 214 -2.39 -0.03 9.60
C ARG A 214 -1.19 -0.18 10.55
N ASN A 215 -0.02 -0.51 10.01
CA ASN A 215 1.21 -0.66 10.78
C ASN A 215 1.70 0.66 11.39
N PHE A 216 1.56 1.78 10.65
CA PHE A 216 1.86 3.10 11.17
C PHE A 216 1.01 3.42 12.40
N VAL A 217 -0.32 3.26 12.29
CA VAL A 217 -1.25 3.54 13.40
C VAL A 217 -0.99 2.63 14.59
N LYS A 218 -0.77 1.33 14.37
CA LYS A 218 -0.44 0.36 15.44
C LYS A 218 0.86 0.71 16.15
N SER A 219 1.91 1.06 15.40
CA SER A 219 3.20 1.45 15.98
C SER A 219 3.08 2.72 16.82
N LEU A 220 2.32 3.70 16.33
CA LEU A 220 2.05 4.93 17.06
C LEU A 220 1.24 4.68 18.34
N ASN A 221 0.18 3.87 18.27
CA ASN A 221 -0.62 3.50 19.43
C ASN A 221 0.21 2.75 20.49
N GLY A 222 1.06 1.80 20.05
CA GLY A 222 1.99 1.09 20.93
C GLY A 222 2.99 2.03 21.62
N TRP A 223 3.54 3.02 20.90
CA TRP A 223 4.40 4.03 21.50
C TRP A 223 3.67 4.89 22.54
N LEU A 224 2.44 5.30 22.24
CA LEU A 224 1.62 6.07 23.18
C LEU A 224 1.26 5.26 24.43
N ALA A 225 1.04 3.95 24.29
CA ALA A 225 0.80 3.05 25.42
C ALA A 225 2.00 2.99 26.37
N LEU A 226 3.23 2.97 25.85
CA LEU A 226 4.45 3.01 26.67
C LEU A 226 4.61 4.33 27.44
N CYS A 227 3.95 5.40 26.98
CA CYS A 227 3.95 6.70 27.65
C CYS A 227 2.91 6.78 28.79
N LEU A 228 2.06 5.75 28.95
CA LEU A 228 1.16 5.64 30.09
C LEU A 228 1.90 4.91 31.21
N ASN A 229 2.21 5.61 32.30
CA ASN A 229 2.70 4.99 33.55
C ASN A 229 1.53 4.29 34.28
N TYR A 230 0.75 3.46 33.57
CA TYR A 230 -0.39 2.74 34.12
C TYR A 230 0.05 1.37 34.62
N GLU A 231 0.15 1.23 35.94
CA GLU A 231 0.09 -0.06 36.60
C GLU A 231 -1.39 -0.35 36.91
N PRO A 232 -2.00 -1.40 36.32
CA PRO A 232 -3.33 -1.83 36.71
C PRO A 232 -3.28 -2.21 38.19
N LYS A 233 -3.98 -1.46 39.05
CA LYS A 233 -4.19 -1.90 40.43
C LYS A 233 -5.15 -3.08 40.40
N GLU A 234 -4.66 -4.27 40.69
CA GLU A 234 -5.52 -5.44 40.94
C GLU A 234 -6.43 -5.12 42.13
N THR A 235 -7.72 -4.96 41.82
CA THR A 235 -8.77 -4.94 42.84
C THR A 235 -9.17 -6.38 43.17
N PRO A 236 -9.78 -6.66 44.34
CA PRO A 236 -10.25 -8.01 44.70
C PRO A 236 -11.19 -8.65 43.65
N ASP A 237 -11.83 -7.82 42.82
CA ASP A 237 -12.75 -8.21 41.75
C ASP A 237 -12.06 -8.46 40.38
N GLY A 238 -10.72 -8.46 40.33
CA GLY A 238 -9.91 -8.61 39.11
C GLY A 238 -9.42 -7.27 38.52
N ILE A 239 -8.83 -7.33 37.32
CA ILE A 239 -8.35 -6.14 36.60
C ILE A 239 -9.57 -5.44 35.96
N PRO A 240 -9.87 -4.17 36.30
CA PRO A 240 -10.97 -3.45 35.70
C PRO A 240 -10.82 -3.33 34.17
N PRO A 241 -11.92 -3.40 33.39
CA PRO A 241 -11.87 -3.20 31.95
C PRO A 241 -11.34 -1.80 31.60
N TYR A 242 -10.51 -1.73 30.54
CA TYR A 242 -9.83 -0.52 30.11
C TYR A 242 -10.85 0.62 29.86
N SER A 243 -10.71 1.72 30.61
CA SER A 243 -11.52 2.93 30.46
C SER A 243 -10.58 4.14 30.35
N PRO A 244 -10.38 4.72 29.16
CA PRO A 244 -9.38 5.76 28.93
C PRO A 244 -9.55 6.98 29.87
N GLY A 245 -10.79 7.38 30.15
CA GLY A 245 -11.11 8.46 31.09
C GLY A 245 -10.88 8.14 32.57
N ARG A 246 -11.02 6.88 33.01
CA ARG A 246 -10.73 6.47 34.41
C ARG A 246 -9.25 6.39 34.72
N ILE A 247 -8.43 6.17 33.69
CA ILE A 247 -6.99 5.94 33.80
C ILE A 247 -6.20 7.27 33.65
N GLY A 248 -6.89 8.38 33.32
CA GLY A 248 -6.24 9.65 33.03
C GLY A 248 -5.39 9.58 31.73
N ALA A 249 -5.77 8.71 30.80
CA ALA A 249 -5.06 8.57 29.54
C ALA A 249 -5.14 9.91 28.77
N PRO A 250 -4.02 10.43 28.25
CA PRO A 250 -4.02 11.64 27.44
C PRO A 250 -4.96 11.46 26.24
N PRO A 251 -5.78 12.45 25.89
CA PRO A 251 -6.69 12.39 24.73
C PRO A 251 -6.06 11.88 23.42
N VAL A 252 -4.79 12.23 23.17
CA VAL A 252 -4.04 11.71 22.01
C VAL A 252 -3.92 10.19 22.00
N PHE A 253 -3.78 9.55 23.16
CA PHE A 253 -3.83 8.09 23.28
C PHE A 253 -5.22 7.57 22.92
N VAL A 254 -6.29 8.18 23.44
CA VAL A 254 -7.67 7.74 23.22
C VAL A 254 -8.02 7.76 21.72
N ILE A 255 -7.67 8.84 21.03
CA ILE A 255 -7.87 8.96 19.58
C ILE A 255 -7.04 7.92 18.82
N CYS A 256 -5.74 7.78 19.11
CA CYS A 256 -4.90 6.80 18.42
C CYS A 256 -5.33 5.35 18.67
N ASN A 257 -5.82 5.04 19.86
CA ASN A 257 -6.33 3.72 20.17
C ASN A 257 -7.63 3.42 19.39
N SER A 258 -8.54 4.39 19.34
CA SER A 258 -9.77 4.31 18.53
C SER A 258 -9.44 4.19 17.03
N TRP A 259 -8.45 4.95 16.55
CA TRP A 259 -7.96 4.85 15.17
C TRP A 259 -7.38 3.47 14.87
N SER A 260 -6.59 2.90 15.79
CA SER A 260 -6.05 1.54 15.64
C SER A 260 -7.16 0.50 15.53
N GLN A 261 -8.21 0.62 16.36
CA GLN A 261 -9.36 -0.30 16.32
C GLN A 261 -10.15 -0.15 15.01
N ALA A 262 -10.39 1.08 14.56
CA ALA A 262 -11.05 1.34 13.28
C ALA A 262 -10.28 0.70 12.10
N MET A 263 -8.96 0.78 12.10
CA MET A 263 -8.10 0.17 11.08
C MET A 263 -8.11 -1.37 11.10
N ASP A 264 -8.48 -2.00 12.21
CA ASP A 264 -8.67 -3.46 12.32
C ASP A 264 -10.05 -3.90 11.83
N MET A 265 -11.06 -3.02 11.92
CA MET A 265 -12.42 -3.29 11.42
C MET A 265 -12.55 -3.13 9.90
N ILE A 266 -11.74 -2.25 9.29
CA ILE A 266 -11.74 -2.03 7.85
C ILE A 266 -10.97 -3.18 7.17
N SER A 267 -11.72 -4.08 6.53
CA SER A 267 -11.16 -5.16 5.71
C SER A 267 -11.05 -4.78 4.23
N GLU A 268 -9.85 -4.96 3.67
CA GLU A 268 -9.49 -4.86 2.26
C GLU A 268 -9.85 -6.11 1.43
N LYS A 269 -10.33 -7.17 2.07
CA LYS A 269 -10.50 -8.50 1.46
C LYS A 269 -11.38 -8.47 0.22
N GLU A 270 -12.55 -7.85 0.30
CA GLU A 270 -13.52 -7.78 -0.81
C GLU A 270 -12.92 -7.13 -2.07
N VAL A 271 -12.11 -6.08 -1.89
CA VAL A 271 -11.40 -5.40 -2.98
C VAL A 271 -10.37 -6.35 -3.59
N VAL A 272 -9.53 -6.96 -2.75
CA VAL A 272 -8.49 -7.90 -3.20
C VAL A 272 -9.09 -9.09 -3.94
N ASP A 273 -10.15 -9.70 -3.40
CA ASP A 273 -10.84 -10.84 -4.00
C ASP A 273 -11.43 -10.46 -5.38
N SER A 274 -12.06 -9.28 -5.49
CA SER A 274 -12.62 -8.79 -6.75
C SER A 274 -11.54 -8.53 -7.81
N MET A 275 -10.41 -7.96 -7.40
CA MET A 275 -9.27 -7.71 -8.31
C MET A 275 -8.59 -9.01 -8.74
N GLN A 276 -8.50 -10.00 -7.85
CA GLN A 276 -7.98 -11.33 -8.17
C GLN A 276 -8.90 -12.06 -9.15
N ALA A 277 -10.21 -11.92 -9.00
CA ALA A 277 -11.19 -12.44 -9.96
C ALA A 277 -11.01 -11.78 -11.34
N LEU A 278 -10.83 -10.46 -11.41
CA LEU A 278 -10.50 -9.75 -12.64
C LEU A 278 -9.21 -10.28 -13.29
N ALA A 279 -8.13 -10.42 -12.53
CA ALA A 279 -6.86 -10.95 -13.04
C ALA A 279 -7.01 -12.40 -13.57
N SER A 280 -7.80 -13.22 -12.88
CA SER A 280 -8.08 -14.60 -13.31
C SER A 280 -8.91 -14.64 -14.60
N ASN A 281 -9.90 -13.75 -14.74
CA ASN A 281 -10.69 -13.61 -15.95
C ASN A 281 -9.82 -13.16 -17.14
N LEU A 282 -8.92 -12.19 -16.92
CA LEU A 282 -7.98 -11.73 -17.94
C LEU A 282 -7.04 -12.85 -18.39
N ARG A 283 -6.55 -13.65 -17.44
CA ARG A 283 -5.74 -14.84 -17.75
C ARG A 283 -6.47 -15.80 -18.67
N HIS A 284 -7.68 -16.18 -18.27
CA HIS A 284 -8.51 -17.09 -19.06
C HIS A 284 -8.77 -16.56 -20.47
N LEU A 285 -9.03 -15.24 -20.61
CA LEU A 285 -9.27 -14.61 -21.91
C LEU A 285 -8.09 -14.76 -22.87
N TRP A 286 -6.86 -14.44 -22.45
CA TRP A 286 -5.72 -14.53 -23.36
C TRP A 286 -5.27 -15.98 -23.59
N GLU A 287 -5.41 -16.87 -22.60
CA GLU A 287 -5.14 -18.31 -22.77
C GLU A 287 -6.08 -18.92 -23.82
N GLN A 288 -7.38 -18.62 -23.73
CA GLN A 288 -8.38 -19.08 -24.68
C GLN A 288 -8.07 -18.55 -26.09
N GLN A 289 -7.75 -17.27 -26.24
CA GLN A 289 -7.39 -16.72 -27.54
C GLN A 289 -6.12 -17.37 -28.11
N ASN A 290 -5.13 -17.67 -27.27
CA ASN A 290 -3.90 -18.32 -27.71
C ASN A 290 -4.18 -19.74 -28.24
N ILE A 291 -5.06 -20.51 -27.58
CA ILE A 291 -5.51 -21.82 -28.05
C ILE A 291 -6.21 -21.67 -29.41
N GLU A 292 -7.18 -20.76 -29.53
CA GLU A 292 -7.89 -20.54 -30.79
C GLU A 292 -6.96 -20.07 -31.93
N GLN A 293 -5.98 -19.21 -31.63
CA GLN A 293 -4.96 -18.79 -32.60
C GLN A 293 -4.15 -19.99 -33.09
N GLN A 294 -3.74 -20.88 -32.18
CA GLN A 294 -2.97 -22.07 -32.52
C GLN A 294 -3.79 -23.05 -33.38
N GLU A 295 -5.06 -23.27 -33.05
CA GLU A 295 -5.98 -24.09 -33.87
C GLU A 295 -6.17 -23.50 -35.27
N ARG A 296 -6.37 -22.18 -35.39
CA ARG A 296 -6.44 -21.49 -36.68
C ARG A 296 -5.18 -21.71 -37.52
N ILE A 297 -3.99 -21.60 -36.90
CA ILE A 297 -2.71 -21.86 -37.59
C ILE A 297 -2.62 -23.31 -38.07
N MET A 298 -3.04 -24.28 -37.25
CA MET A 298 -3.05 -25.69 -37.64
C MET A 298 -4.01 -25.97 -38.80
N ALA A 299 -5.22 -25.41 -38.76
CA ALA A 299 -6.21 -25.53 -39.83
C ALA A 299 -5.72 -24.91 -41.16
N ILE A 300 -5.08 -23.74 -41.10
CA ILE A 300 -4.47 -23.10 -42.29
C ILE A 300 -3.39 -24.01 -42.89
N ARG A 301 -2.52 -24.59 -42.05
CA ARG A 301 -1.47 -25.52 -42.50
C ARG A 301 -2.06 -26.79 -43.12
N GLU A 302 -3.17 -27.29 -42.60
CA GLU A 302 -3.87 -28.44 -43.17
C GLU A 302 -4.51 -28.12 -44.51
N MET A 303 -5.17 -26.96 -44.60
CA MET A 303 -5.76 -26.50 -45.85
C MET A 303 -4.69 -26.28 -46.93
N ASP A 304 -3.53 -25.72 -46.59
CA ASP A 304 -2.39 -25.60 -47.52
C ASP A 304 -1.89 -26.96 -48.03
N ARG A 305 -1.87 -28.00 -47.17
CA ARG A 305 -1.56 -29.37 -47.61
C ARG A 305 -2.61 -29.90 -48.59
N TRP A 306 -3.89 -29.69 -48.31
CA TRP A 306 -4.99 -30.08 -49.21
C TRP A 306 -4.94 -29.36 -50.55
N VAL A 307 -4.67 -28.05 -50.54
CA VAL A 307 -4.48 -27.25 -51.77
C VAL A 307 -3.36 -27.83 -52.62
N LYS A 308 -2.20 -28.14 -52.02
CA LYS A 308 -1.08 -28.79 -52.74
C LYS A 308 -1.43 -30.17 -53.32
N VAL A 309 -2.28 -30.94 -52.65
CA VAL A 309 -2.77 -32.23 -53.17
C VAL A 309 -3.70 -31.99 -54.36
N MET A 310 -4.66 -31.07 -54.22
CA MET A 310 -5.58 -30.72 -55.30
C MET A 310 -4.86 -30.15 -56.52
N GLU A 311 -3.83 -29.31 -56.35
CA GLU A 311 -3.02 -28.80 -57.45
C GLU A 311 -2.33 -29.93 -58.23
N ARG A 312 -1.77 -30.94 -57.54
CA ARG A 312 -1.17 -32.11 -58.20
C ARG A 312 -2.21 -32.92 -58.98
N ASN A 313 -3.35 -33.23 -58.37
CA ASN A 313 -4.44 -33.95 -59.02
C ASN A 313 -4.97 -33.16 -60.23
N THR A 314 -5.06 -31.84 -60.11
CA THR A 314 -5.47 -30.96 -61.21
C THR A 314 -4.46 -31.01 -62.35
N GLN A 315 -3.16 -30.96 -62.07
CA GLN A 315 -2.11 -31.11 -63.08
C GLN A 315 -2.16 -32.49 -63.77
N GLU A 316 -2.46 -33.55 -63.02
CA GLU A 316 -2.61 -34.90 -63.55
C GLU A 316 -3.83 -34.99 -64.48
N ILE A 317 -4.99 -34.46 -64.07
CA ILE A 317 -6.18 -34.34 -64.92
C ILE A 317 -5.87 -33.52 -66.18
N HIS A 318 -5.15 -32.39 -66.07
CA HIS A 318 -4.78 -31.60 -67.24
C HIS A 318 -3.92 -32.41 -68.23
N LYS A 319 -2.96 -33.20 -67.74
CA LYS A 319 -2.16 -34.11 -68.59
C LYS A 319 -3.02 -35.18 -69.26
N GLU A 320 -3.96 -35.77 -68.53
CA GLU A 320 -4.89 -36.76 -69.08
C GLU A 320 -5.83 -36.15 -70.11
N VAL A 321 -6.36 -34.94 -69.86
CA VAL A 321 -7.18 -34.17 -70.80
C VAL A 321 -6.39 -33.79 -72.03
N GLU A 322 -5.11 -33.38 -71.91
CA GLU A 322 -4.25 -33.13 -73.06
C GLU A 322 -3.95 -34.40 -73.86
N ALA A 323 -3.74 -35.53 -73.18
CA ALA A 323 -3.56 -36.82 -73.84
C ALA A 323 -4.84 -37.29 -74.54
N LEU A 324 -6.00 -37.04 -73.94
CA LEU A 324 -7.31 -37.29 -74.52
C LEU A 324 -7.59 -36.33 -75.68
N ASN A 325 -7.30 -35.03 -75.58
CA ASN A 325 -7.44 -34.06 -76.66
C ASN A 325 -6.53 -34.37 -77.86
N LYS A 326 -5.32 -34.88 -77.62
CA LYS A 326 -4.47 -35.43 -78.69
C LYS A 326 -5.11 -36.64 -79.39
N LYS A 327 -5.92 -37.42 -78.66
CA LYS A 327 -6.71 -38.54 -79.20
C LYS A 327 -8.07 -38.10 -79.81
N LEU A 328 -8.63 -36.99 -79.34
CA LEU A 328 -9.92 -36.37 -79.72
C LEU A 328 -9.77 -35.28 -80.79
N ALA A 329 -8.59 -35.10 -81.39
CA ALA A 329 -8.42 -34.35 -82.64
C ALA A 329 -9.25 -34.92 -83.84
N LEU A 330 -10.12 -35.90 -83.58
CA LEU A 330 -11.27 -36.28 -84.39
C LEU A 330 -12.53 -36.13 -83.52
N VAL A 331 -13.40 -35.17 -83.90
CA VAL A 331 -14.80 -34.94 -83.48
C VAL A 331 -15.05 -33.90 -82.35
N PRO A 332 -15.92 -32.89 -82.56
CA PRO A 332 -16.26 -31.84 -81.57
C PRO A 332 -17.61 -32.04 -80.86
N GLY A 333 -17.74 -31.53 -79.62
CA GLY A 333 -19.03 -31.28 -78.94
C GLY A 333 -18.94 -30.83 -77.47
N GLN A 334 -19.63 -29.73 -77.12
CA GLN A 334 -19.71 -28.92 -75.86
C GLN A 334 -20.17 -29.70 -74.59
N SER A 335 -20.10 -29.26 -73.30
CA SER A 335 -20.62 -28.04 -72.63
C SER A 335 -20.28 -28.05 -71.09
N SER A 336 -20.77 -27.10 -70.29
CA SER A 336 -20.15 -26.45 -69.09
C SER A 336 -20.87 -26.50 -67.69
N LEU A 337 -20.10 -26.25 -66.59
CA LEU A 337 -20.36 -25.52 -65.28
C LEU A 337 -21.31 -26.10 -64.16
N PRO A 338 -21.35 -25.62 -62.87
CA PRO A 338 -20.44 -24.81 -62.00
C PRO A 338 -20.27 -25.27 -60.49
N VAL A 339 -19.54 -24.43 -59.72
CA VAL A 339 -19.05 -24.44 -58.31
C VAL A 339 -20.11 -24.15 -57.22
N TYR A 340 -19.89 -24.61 -55.97
CA TYR A 340 -20.59 -24.16 -54.76
C TYR A 340 -19.65 -23.65 -53.65
N SER A 341 -20.15 -22.65 -52.90
CA SER A 341 -19.46 -21.84 -51.87
C SER A 341 -20.04 -22.08 -50.45
N HIS A 342 -19.23 -21.76 -49.43
CA HIS A 342 -19.39 -21.91 -47.97
C HIS A 342 -20.56 -21.16 -47.30
N LEU A 343 -20.98 -21.62 -46.11
CA LEU A 343 -21.61 -20.82 -45.04
C LEU A 343 -21.15 -21.25 -43.62
N TYR A 344 -21.08 -20.22 -42.75
CA TYR A 344 -20.75 -20.07 -41.31
C TYR A 344 -21.51 -21.02 -40.34
N GLY A 345 -21.21 -21.18 -39.05
CA GLY A 345 -20.41 -20.44 -38.06
C GLY A 345 -20.56 -21.03 -36.64
N VAL A 346 -19.86 -20.41 -35.70
CA VAL A 346 -19.42 -20.83 -34.35
C VAL A 346 -20.55 -20.89 -33.28
N HIS A 347 -20.39 -21.74 -32.26
CA HIS A 347 -21.01 -21.58 -30.93
C HIS A 347 -19.90 -21.54 -29.87
N GLY A 348 -19.73 -20.37 -29.24
CA GLY A 348 -18.81 -20.15 -28.13
C GLY A 348 -19.53 -20.27 -26.79
N HIS A 349 -18.86 -20.86 -25.81
CA HIS A 349 -19.31 -20.99 -24.43
C HIS A 349 -18.97 -19.71 -23.66
N GLU A 350 -19.91 -19.18 -22.87
CA GLU A 350 -19.81 -17.89 -22.18
C GLU A 350 -18.73 -17.87 -21.10
N ALA A 351 -17.65 -17.12 -21.33
CA ALA A 351 -16.79 -16.61 -20.26
C ALA A 351 -17.49 -15.41 -19.60
N SER A 352 -17.35 -15.25 -18.28
CA SER A 352 -17.90 -14.08 -17.57
C SER A 352 -17.32 -12.79 -18.16
N SER A 353 -18.20 -11.88 -18.57
CA SER A 353 -17.88 -10.57 -19.14
C SER A 353 -16.80 -9.81 -18.36
N LEU A 354 -15.83 -9.22 -19.08
CA LEU A 354 -14.80 -8.38 -18.48
C LEU A 354 -15.43 -7.15 -17.82
N GLU A 355 -16.47 -6.59 -18.44
CA GLU A 355 -17.27 -5.49 -17.92
C GLU A 355 -17.81 -5.79 -16.52
N VAL A 356 -18.34 -7.01 -16.32
CA VAL A 356 -18.87 -7.45 -15.03
C VAL A 356 -17.77 -7.53 -13.98
N SER A 357 -16.60 -8.08 -14.32
CA SER A 357 -15.48 -8.17 -13.37
C SER A 357 -14.92 -6.79 -12.97
N LEU A 358 -14.79 -5.86 -13.92
CA LEU A 358 -14.37 -4.48 -13.64
C LEU A 358 -15.41 -3.75 -12.77
N ARG A 359 -16.70 -3.96 -13.02
CA ARG A 359 -17.77 -3.37 -12.22
C ARG A 359 -17.68 -3.81 -10.76
N HIS A 360 -17.50 -5.10 -10.50
CA HIS A 360 -17.34 -5.62 -9.14
C HIS A 360 -16.10 -5.03 -8.43
N VAL A 361 -14.99 -4.82 -9.15
CA VAL A 361 -13.80 -4.17 -8.58
C VAL A 361 -14.12 -2.74 -8.11
N PHE A 362 -14.78 -1.94 -8.93
CA PHE A 362 -15.11 -0.56 -8.56
C PHE A 362 -16.21 -0.48 -7.50
N GLU A 363 -17.17 -1.42 -7.48
CA GLU A 363 -18.14 -1.55 -6.39
C GLU A 363 -17.46 -1.87 -5.06
N ALA A 364 -16.50 -2.79 -5.05
CA ALA A 364 -15.73 -3.13 -3.85
C ALA A 364 -14.88 -1.93 -3.38
N LEU A 365 -14.23 -1.21 -4.31
CA LEU A 365 -13.44 -0.01 -4.00
C LEU A 365 -14.30 1.15 -3.46
N GLU A 366 -15.50 1.34 -4.00
CA GLU A 366 -16.48 2.29 -3.51
C GLU A 366 -16.91 1.93 -2.08
N SER A 367 -17.34 0.69 -1.84
CA SER A 367 -17.72 0.18 -0.51
C SER A 367 -16.59 0.35 0.50
N PHE A 368 -15.38 -0.03 0.13
CA PHE A 368 -14.19 0.11 0.97
C PHE A 368 -13.88 1.58 1.29
N SER A 369 -13.98 2.46 0.30
CA SER A 369 -13.73 3.90 0.49
C SER A 369 -14.81 4.57 1.34
N ALA A 370 -16.08 4.16 1.20
CA ALA A 370 -17.18 4.62 2.02
C ALA A 370 -17.01 4.20 3.49
N ARG A 371 -16.68 2.93 3.75
CA ARG A 371 -16.38 2.43 5.09
C ARG A 371 -15.19 3.14 5.72
N SER A 372 -14.15 3.37 4.92
CA SER A 372 -12.96 4.10 5.36
C SER A 372 -13.30 5.56 5.69
N LEU A 373 -14.03 6.26 4.81
CA LEU A 373 -14.48 7.64 5.04
C LEU A 373 -15.26 7.75 6.34
N GLN A 374 -16.27 6.88 6.54
CA GLN A 374 -17.08 6.89 7.76
C GLN A 374 -16.21 6.74 9.02
N ALA A 375 -15.30 5.76 9.03
CA ALA A 375 -14.41 5.54 10.16
C ALA A 375 -13.52 6.75 10.48
N TYR A 376 -13.04 7.45 9.44
CA TYR A 376 -12.25 8.68 9.63
C TYR A 376 -13.12 9.89 10.03
N GLU A 377 -14.37 9.98 9.58
CA GLU A 377 -15.33 11.02 10.00
C GLU A 377 -15.75 10.85 11.46
N ASP A 378 -16.00 9.62 11.90
CA ASP A 378 -16.26 9.29 13.31
C ASP A 378 -15.05 9.65 14.19
N LEU A 379 -13.85 9.26 13.73
CA LEU A 379 -12.59 9.58 14.42
C LEU A 379 -12.34 11.09 14.49
N TYR A 380 -12.62 11.80 13.40
CA TYR A 380 -12.47 13.26 13.34
C TYR A 380 -13.44 13.96 14.29
N SER A 381 -14.70 13.51 14.33
CA SER A 381 -15.71 14.05 15.25
C SER A 381 -15.29 13.87 16.71
N HIS A 382 -14.79 12.68 17.05
CA HIS A 382 -14.25 12.42 18.39
C HIS A 382 -13.02 13.28 18.72
N ALA A 383 -12.11 13.47 17.75
CA ALA A 383 -10.95 14.34 17.92
C ALA A 383 -11.34 15.82 18.06
N GLU A 384 -12.44 16.25 17.42
CA GLU A 384 -12.97 17.61 17.53
C GLU A 384 -13.58 17.88 18.91
N GLU A 385 -14.35 16.93 19.44
CA GLU A 385 -14.90 16.99 20.81
C GLU A 385 -13.79 17.16 21.84
N GLU A 386 -12.71 16.38 21.71
CA GLU A 386 -11.53 16.48 22.58
C GLU A 386 -10.79 17.82 22.43
N ARG A 387 -10.72 18.38 21.20
CA ARG A 387 -10.10 19.69 20.96
C ARG A 387 -10.90 20.79 21.65
N VAL A 388 -12.23 20.82 21.44
CA VAL A 388 -13.14 21.81 22.00
C VAL A 388 -13.19 21.70 23.53
N GLY A 389 -13.21 20.48 24.08
CA GLY A 389 -13.13 20.26 25.53
C GLY A 389 -11.88 20.87 26.16
N ARG A 390 -10.71 20.75 25.50
CA ARG A 390 -9.45 21.36 25.95
C ARG A 390 -9.44 22.88 25.82
N GLU A 391 -10.07 23.44 24.78
CA GLU A 391 -10.21 24.89 24.60
C GLU A 391 -11.10 25.48 25.70
N ASN A 392 -12.23 24.84 25.99
CA ASN A 392 -13.17 25.27 27.03
C ASN A 392 -12.57 25.14 28.45
N ALA A 393 -11.78 24.10 28.73
CA ALA A 393 -11.10 23.93 30.02
C ALA A 393 -9.97 24.97 30.26
N LYS A 394 -9.54 25.70 29.22
CA LYS A 394 -8.54 26.77 29.31
C LYS A 394 -9.15 28.16 29.51
N VAL A 395 -10.48 28.30 29.44
CA VAL A 395 -11.18 29.56 29.69
C VAL A 395 -11.64 29.56 31.16
N PRO A 396 -11.16 30.50 32.00
CA PRO A 396 -11.46 30.53 33.43
C PRO A 396 -12.89 30.93 33.77
#